data_AF-A0A6N2YXJ7-F1
#
_entry.id   AF-A0A6N2YXJ7-F1
#
_cell.length_a   1.000
_cell.length_b   1.000
_cell.length_c   1.000
_cell.angle_alpha   90.00
_cell.angle_beta   90.00
_cell.angle_gamma   90.00
#
_symmetry.space_group_name_H-M   'P 1'
#
loop_
_entity.id
_entity.type
_entity.pdbx_description
1 polymer ?
#
loop_
_entity_poly.entity_id
_entity_poly.type
_entity_poly.pdbx_seq_one_letter_code
_entity_poly.pdbx_strand_id
1 'polypeptide(L)' 'MYAVTFSEHEVETPLEVLEAFIDWTHKKHLKSYITIADMLHVTNNEAKRLLDLAALPDDVTIKRMKKMMEG' A
#
# COMPACT_ATOMS: atom_id res chain seq x y z
N MET A 1 26.17 -30.05 -7.93
CA MET A 1 25.29 -29.19 -8.74
C MET A 1 24.29 -28.56 -7.78
N TYR A 2 24.55 -27.32 -7.33
CA TYR A 2 23.63 -26.63 -6.42
C TYR A 2 22.59 -25.93 -7.29
N ALA A 3 21.36 -26.44 -7.30
CA ALA A 3 20.25 -25.79 -7.97
C ALA A 3 19.89 -24.55 -7.14
N VAL A 4 20.26 -23.37 -7.64
CA VAL A 4 19.86 -22.09 -7.07
C VAL A 4 18.42 -21.88 -7.51
N THR A 5 17.47 -22.29 -6.67
CA THR A 5 16.07 -21.97 -6.88
C THR A 5 15.91 -20.49 -6.57
N PHE A 6 15.94 -19.65 -7.60
CA PHE A 6 15.45 -18.28 -7.52
C PHE A 6 13.96 -18.39 -7.20
N SER A 7 13.64 -18.32 -5.91
CA SER A 7 12.30 -17.94 -5.51
C SER A 7 12.22 -16.47 -5.89
N GLU A 8 11.55 -16.13 -6.98
CA GLU A 8 10.96 -14.81 -7.18
C GLU A 8 10.01 -14.58 -5.99
N HIS A 9 10.57 -14.26 -4.82
CA HIS A 9 9.89 -13.32 -3.97
C HIS A 9 9.94 -12.04 -4.78
N GLU A 10 8.86 -11.73 -5.51
CA GLU A 10 8.49 -10.35 -5.74
C GLU A 10 8.47 -9.72 -4.34
N VAL A 11 9.60 -9.14 -3.96
CA VAL A 11 9.67 -8.31 -2.77
C VAL A 11 8.93 -7.06 -3.20
N GLU A 12 7.60 -7.13 -3.19
CA GLU A 12 6.73 -6.03 -3.59
C GLU A 12 7.26 -4.80 -2.88
N THR A 13 7.75 -3.87 -3.69
CA THR A 13 8.39 -2.69 -3.14
C THR A 13 7.34 -1.85 -2.41
N PRO A 14 7.73 -1.03 -1.42
CA PRO A 14 6.81 -0.10 -0.76
C PRO A 14 6.02 0.76 -1.75
N LEU A 15 6.63 1.06 -2.91
CA LEU A 15 6.01 1.80 -4.00
C LEU A 15 4.95 0.96 -4.73
N GLU A 16 5.25 -0.30 -5.09
CA GLU A 16 4.28 -1.18 -5.76
C GLU A 16 3.05 -1.45 -4.89
N VAL A 17 3.24 -1.65 -3.58
CA VAL A 17 2.12 -1.81 -2.64
C VAL A 17 1.30 -0.52 -2.56
N LEU A 18 1.94 0.64 -2.60
CA LEU A 18 1.26 1.93 -2.59
C LEU A 18 0.45 2.14 -3.88
N GLU A 19 1.02 1.83 -5.04
CA GLU A 19 0.32 1.91 -6.33
C GLU A 19 -0.86 0.94 -6.39
N ALA A 20 -0.67 -0.31 -5.95
CA ALA A 20 -1.75 -1.28 -5.83
C ALA A 20 -2.85 -0.80 -4.87
N PHE A 21 -2.48 -0.08 -3.81
CA PHE A 21 -3.44 0.46 -2.85
C PHE A 21 -4.25 1.60 -3.45
N ILE A 22 -3.60 2.50 -4.17
CA ILE A 22 -4.28 3.56 -4.92
C ILE A 22 -5.26 2.94 -5.93
N ASP A 23 -4.83 1.96 -6.71
CA ASP A 23 -5.71 1.25 -7.65
C ASP A 23 -6.89 0.56 -6.95
N TRP A 24 -6.64 -0.12 -5.83
CA TRP A 24 -7.69 -0.73 -5.01
C TRP A 24 -8.68 0.30 -4.45
N THR A 25 -8.19 1.45 -3.96
CA THR A 25 -9.08 2.53 -3.48
C THR A 25 -9.92 3.12 -4.60
N HIS A 26 -9.35 3.25 -5.81
CA HIS A 26 -10.09 3.67 -7.01
C HIS A 26 -11.18 2.65 -7.37
N LYS A 27 -10.88 1.34 -7.35
CA LYS A 27 -11.85 0.26 -7.60
C LYS A 27 -12.98 0.22 -6.57
N LYS A 28 -12.67 0.47 -5.30
CA LYS A 28 -13.66 0.58 -4.21
C LYS A 28 -14.41 1.91 -4.19
N HIS A 29 -14.12 2.83 -5.13
CA HIS A 29 -14.66 4.18 -5.16
C HIS A 29 -14.43 5.00 -3.87
N LEU A 30 -13.33 4.71 -3.17
CA LEU A 30 -12.91 5.42 -1.97
C LEU A 30 -12.26 6.75 -2.37
N LYS A 31 -13.09 7.76 -2.65
CA LYS A 31 -12.61 9.10 -3.04
C LYS A 31 -12.15 9.98 -1.87
N SER A 32 -12.49 9.59 -0.65
CA SER A 32 -12.18 10.37 0.54
C SER A 32 -10.86 9.93 1.16
N TYR A 33 -9.82 10.74 0.98
CA TYR A 33 -8.53 10.57 1.67
C TYR A 33 -8.68 10.55 3.20
N ILE A 34 -9.75 11.15 3.74
CA ILE A 34 -10.12 11.11 5.16
C ILE A 34 -10.49 9.69 5.58
N THR A 35 -11.29 9.00 4.76
CA THR A 35 -11.69 7.60 5.01
C THR A 35 -10.49 6.67 4.86
N ILE A 36 -9.61 6.94 3.89
CA ILE A 36 -8.38 6.18 3.70
C ILE A 36 -7.42 6.38 4.89
N ALA A 37 -7.32 7.60 5.40
CA ALA A 37 -6.53 7.92 6.59
C ALA A 37 -7.03 7.15 7.82
N ASP A 38 -8.34 7.13 8.03
CA ASP A 38 -8.98 6.38 9.10
C ASP A 38 -8.73 4.87 8.97
N MET A 39 -8.91 4.30 7.76
CA MET A 39 -8.61 2.89 7.49
C MET A 39 -7.15 2.52 7.76
N LEU A 40 -6.22 3.36 7.33
CA LEU A 40 -4.79 3.13 7.54
C LEU A 40 -4.32 3.52 8.94
N HIS A 41 -5.19 4.12 9.77
CA HIS A 41 -4.85 4.70 11.07
C HIS A 41 -3.64 5.65 10.97
N VAL A 42 -3.63 6.50 9.95
CA VAL A 42 -2.63 7.55 9.72
C VAL A 42 -3.30 8.92 9.75
N THR A 43 -2.51 9.99 9.81
CA THR A 43 -3.10 11.33 9.70
C THR A 43 -3.65 11.61 8.30
N ASN A 44 -4.66 12.48 8.20
CA ASN A 44 -5.18 12.93 6.90
C ASN A 44 -4.10 13.48 5.97
N ASN A 45 -3.08 14.12 6.55
CA ASN A 45 -1.96 14.67 5.80
C ASN A 45 -1.03 13.57 5.28
N GLU A 46 -0.76 12.53 6.07
CA GLU A 46 -0.01 11.35 5.61
C GLU A 46 -0.77 10.60 4.53
N ALA A 47 -2.06 10.33 4.71
CA ALA A 47 -2.87 9.69 3.69
C ALA A 47 -2.85 10.48 2.37
N LYS A 48 -2.97 11.82 2.45
CA LYS A 48 -2.85 12.67 1.26
C LYS A 48 -1.46 12.55 0.62
N ARG A 49 -0.38 12.60 1.41
CA ARG A 49 0.99 12.43 0.90
C ARG A 49 1.22 11.05 0.27
N LEU A 50 0.64 10.00 0.83
CA LEU A 50 0.69 8.65 0.28
C LEU A 50 -0.07 8.58 -1.06
N LEU A 51 -1.26 9.16 -1.14
CA LEU A 51 -2.04 9.23 -2.38
C LEU A 51 -1.37 10.08 -3.47
N ASP A 52 -0.70 11.16 -3.09
CA ASP A 52 0.10 12.01 -3.98
C ASP A 52 1.49 11.38 -4.30
N LEU A 53 1.79 10.17 -3.81
CA LEU A 53 3.11 9.51 -3.93
C LEU A 53 4.28 10.38 -3.40
N ALA A 54 3.97 11.38 -2.58
CA ALA A 54 4.91 12.31 -1.99
C ALA A 54 5.59 11.74 -0.73
N ALA A 55 5.14 10.59 -0.25
CA ALA A 55 5.72 9.83 0.84
C ALA A 55 5.64 8.33 0.56
N LEU A 56 6.63 7.58 1.03
CA LEU A 56 6.60 6.12 1.03
C LEU A 56 5.92 5.62 2.31
N PRO A 57 5.12 4.54 2.24
CA PRO A 57 4.51 3.95 3.41
C PRO A 57 5.55 3.23 4.26
N ASP A 58 5.46 3.39 5.59
CA ASP A 58 6.19 2.57 6.55
C ASP A 58 5.72 1.11 6.54
N ASP A 59 6.53 0.20 7.08
CA ASP A 59 6.26 -1.25 7.14
C ASP A 59 4.89 -1.59 7.77
N VAL A 60 4.48 -0.81 8.78
CA VAL A 60 3.16 -0.94 9.43
C VAL A 60 2.04 -0.57 8.47
N THR A 61 2.21 0.50 7.70
CA THR A 61 1.25 0.98 6.72
C THR A 61 1.16 0.01 5.55
N ILE A 62 2.29 -0.51 5.06
CA ILE A 62 2.35 -1.56 4.02
C ILE A 62 1.55 -2.79 4.47
N LYS A 63 1.77 -3.29 5.70
CA LYS A 63 1.00 -4.42 6.25
C LYS A 63 -0.50 -4.15 6.29
N ARG A 64 -0.92 -2.93 6.66
CA ARG A 64 -2.33 -2.54 6.68
C ARG A 64 -2.92 -2.44 5.27
N MET A 65 -2.18 -1.88 4.31
CA MET A 65 -2.58 -1.80 2.90
C MET A 65 -2.80 -3.21 2.33
N LYS A 66 -1.83 -4.11 2.50
CA LYS A 66 -1.96 -5.51 2.04
C LYS A 66 -3.15 -6.21 2.68
N LYS A 67 -3.32 -6.07 4.00
CA LYS A 67 -4.46 -6.65 4.73
C LYS A 67 -5.82 -6.13 4.24
N MET A 68 -5.89 -4.87 3.81
CA MET A 68 -7.11 -4.28 3.23
C MET A 68 -7.40 -4.81 1.82
N MET A 69 -6.35 -5.11 1.04
CA MET A 69 -6.48 -5.69 -0.30
C MET A 69 -6.82 -7.18 -0.29
N GLU A 70 -6.30 -7.93 0.68
CA GLU A 70 -6.55 -9.37 0.86
C GLU A 70 -7.96 -9.69 1.41
N GLY A 71 -8.78 -8.67 1.70
CA GLY A 71 -10.11 -8.78 2.30
C GLY A 71 -11.26 -8.96 1.32
#